data_AF-A0A357KPP6-F1
#
_entry.id   AF-A0A357KPP6-F1
#
_cell.length_a   1.000
_cell.length_b   1.000
_cell.length_c   1.000
_cell.angle_alpha   90.00
_cell.angle_beta   90.00
_cell.angle_gamma   90.00
#
_symmetry.space_group_name_H-M   'P 1'
#
loop_
_entity.id
_entity.type
_entity.pdbx_description
1 polymer ?
#
loop_
_entity_poly.entity_id
_entity_poly.type
_entity_poly.pdbx_seq_one_letter_code
_entity_poly.pdbx_strand_id
1 'polypeptide(L)'
;MVNAAQIQIDELAEIESLVKILTFGEKEAHFSALIRAQLEKRGMPIGPYDVLIAGMTMAHQGTLVTNNAKEFNRVSELKLDVVLKKSAARKMAQEKWPEIQFHATREHGVEG
;
A
#
# COMPACT_ATOMS: atom_id res chain seq x y z
N MET A 1 0.22 -7.22 -32.50
CA MET A 1 -0.69 -7.08 -31.34
C MET A 1 0.13 -7.32 -30.09
N VAL A 2 0.21 -6.35 -29.18
CA VAL A 2 0.90 -6.54 -27.89
C VAL A 2 -0.02 -7.35 -26.98
N ASN A 3 0.51 -8.37 -26.30
CA ASN A 3 -0.25 -9.22 -25.38
C ASN A 3 -0.51 -8.46 -24.07
N ALA A 4 -1.72 -8.56 -23.50
CA ALA A 4 -2.09 -7.98 -22.21
C ALA A 4 -1.16 -8.40 -21.05
N ALA A 5 -0.54 -9.58 -21.12
CA ALA A 5 0.48 -10.00 -20.16
C ALA A 5 1.78 -9.18 -20.30
N GLN A 6 2.16 -8.83 -21.53
CA GLN A 6 3.35 -8.01 -21.78
C GLN A 6 3.14 -6.58 -21.25
N ILE A 7 1.94 -6.03 -21.46
CA ILE A 7 1.57 -4.70 -20.93
C ILE A 7 1.73 -4.64 -19.41
N GLN A 8 1.24 -5.65 -18.67
CA GLN A 8 1.38 -5.70 -17.21
C GLN A 8 2.84 -5.80 -16.73
N ILE A 9 3.70 -6.48 -17.48
CA ILE A 9 5.13 -6.59 -17.17
C ILE A 9 5.83 -5.25 -17.40
N ASP A 10 5.50 -4.57 -18.48
CA ASP A 10 6.09 -3.27 -18.82
C ASP A 10 5.66 -2.19 -17.80
N GLU A 11 4.39 -2.19 -17.39
CA GLU A 11 3.88 -1.31 -16.32
C GLU A 11 4.57 -1.56 -14.96
N LEU A 12 4.86 -2.83 -14.64
CA LEU A 12 5.60 -3.17 -13.42
C LEU A 12 7.02 -2.60 -13.47
N ALA A 13 7.72 -2.75 -14.59
CA ALA A 13 9.08 -2.23 -14.75
C ALA A 13 9.14 -0.70 -14.59
N GLU A 14 8.11 0.01 -15.05
CA GLU A 14 8.00 1.46 -14.85
C GLU A 14 7.83 1.80 -13.36
N ILE A 15 6.95 1.10 -12.63
CA ILE A 15 6.77 1.31 -11.18
C ILE A 15 8.05 0.99 -10.41
N GLU A 16 8.72 -0.12 -10.73
CA GLU A 16 9.97 -0.52 -10.10
C GLU A 16 11.07 0.56 -10.22
N SER A 17 11.06 1.34 -11.30
CA SER A 17 12.00 2.45 -11.49
C SER A 17 11.72 3.66 -10.56
N LEU A 18 10.48 3.79 -10.08
CA LEU A 18 10.03 4.92 -9.26
C LEU A 18 10.12 4.66 -7.77
N VAL A 19 10.29 3.41 -7.36
CA VAL A 19 10.25 2.99 -5.95
C VAL A 19 11.51 2.25 -5.55
N LYS A 20 11.84 2.31 -4.26
CA LYS A 20 12.90 1.46 -3.71
C LYS A 20 12.33 0.07 -3.41
N ILE A 21 12.89 -0.95 -4.06
CA ILE A 21 12.59 -2.34 -3.75
C ILE A 21 13.41 -2.78 -2.53
N LEU A 22 12.72 -3.38 -1.55
CA LEU A 22 13.35 -3.94 -0.35
C LEU A 22 13.33 -5.46 -0.43
N THR A 23 14.45 -6.09 -0.10
CA THR A 23 14.58 -7.54 -0.06
C THR A 23 14.09 -8.10 1.26
N PHE A 24 13.40 -9.23 1.24
CA PHE A 24 12.99 -9.93 2.45
C PHE A 24 14.12 -10.86 2.92
N GLY A 25 14.71 -10.57 4.09
CA GLY A 25 15.77 -11.37 4.71
C GLY A 25 15.43 -11.84 6.13
N GLU A 26 16.45 -12.23 6.88
CA GLU A 26 16.29 -12.78 8.24
C GLU A 26 15.64 -11.78 9.21
N LYS A 27 15.97 -10.50 9.09
CA LYS A 27 15.41 -9.43 9.94
C LYS A 27 13.90 -9.32 9.72
N GLU A 28 13.46 -9.23 8.47
CA GLU A 28 12.05 -9.10 8.09
C GLU A 28 11.28 -10.38 8.47
N ALA A 29 11.90 -11.54 8.32
CA ALA A 29 11.36 -12.82 8.76
C ALA A 29 11.15 -12.87 10.28
N HIS A 30 12.11 -12.38 11.06
CA HIS A 30 12.02 -12.33 12.52
C HIS A 30 10.85 -11.44 12.98
N PHE A 31 10.71 -10.23 12.43
CA PHE A 31 9.56 -9.36 12.72
C PHE A 31 8.23 -10.00 12.31
N SER A 32 8.18 -10.65 11.14
CA SER A 32 6.99 -11.36 10.65
C SER A 32 6.56 -12.48 11.61
N ALA A 33 7.52 -13.28 12.11
CA ALA A 33 7.25 -14.34 13.07
C ALA A 33 6.73 -13.81 14.41
N LEU A 34 7.31 -12.72 14.92
CA LEU A 34 6.86 -12.06 16.14
C LEU A 34 5.42 -11.56 16.01
N ILE A 35 5.10 -10.86 14.92
CA ILE A 35 3.76 -10.35 14.64
C ILE A 35 2.76 -11.51 14.58
N ARG A 36 3.10 -12.57 13.85
CA ARG A 36 2.23 -13.74 13.72
C ARG A 36 1.93 -14.38 15.07
N ALA A 37 2.96 -14.64 15.88
CA ALA A 37 2.79 -15.21 17.21
C ALA A 37 1.90 -14.34 18.12
N GLN A 38 2.07 -13.01 18.07
CA GLN A 38 1.24 -12.07 18.83
C GLN A 38 -0.22 -12.05 18.37
N LEU A 39 -0.48 -12.14 17.07
CA LEU A 39 -1.84 -12.18 16.52
C LEU A 39 -2.54 -13.50 16.83
N GLU A 40 -1.84 -14.62 16.68
CA GLU A 40 -2.34 -15.95 16.99
C GLU A 40 -2.68 -16.08 18.48
N LYS A 41 -1.81 -15.59 19.37
CA LYS A 41 -2.06 -15.54 20.83
C LYS A 41 -3.32 -14.76 21.18
N ARG A 42 -3.68 -13.74 20.39
CA ARG A 42 -4.88 -12.90 20.60
C ARG A 42 -6.12 -13.42 19.86
N GLY A 43 -6.00 -14.49 19.07
CA GLY A 43 -7.10 -15.00 18.24
C GLY A 43 -7.50 -14.05 17.11
N MET A 44 -6.58 -13.21 16.64
CA MET A 44 -6.83 -12.17 15.63
C MET A 44 -5.87 -12.30 14.42
N PRO A 45 -5.83 -13.45 13.72
CA PRO A 45 -4.94 -13.62 12.59
C PRO A 45 -5.25 -12.62 11.46
N ILE A 46 -4.24 -12.30 10.66
CA ILE A 46 -4.36 -11.60 9.37
C ILE A 46 -3.82 -12.52 8.26
N GLY A 47 -4.02 -12.15 7.00
CA GLY A 47 -3.51 -12.94 5.88
C GLY A 47 -1.99 -13.22 5.98
N PRO A 48 -1.50 -14.37 5.48
CA PRO A 48 -0.09 -14.74 5.59
C PRO A 48 0.84 -13.74 4.90
N TYR A 49 0.44 -13.15 3.77
CA TYR A 49 1.21 -12.09 3.11
C TYR A 49 1.14 -10.75 3.87
N ASP A 50 0.00 -10.43 4.50
CA ASP A 50 -0.14 -9.24 5.34
C ASP A 50 0.78 -9.32 6.56
N VAL A 51 1.00 -10.51 7.12
CA VAL A 51 2.04 -10.72 8.14
C VAL A 51 3.43 -10.34 7.61
N LEU A 52 3.80 -10.77 6.39
CA LEU A 52 5.10 -10.46 5.79
C LEU A 52 5.25 -8.96 5.51
N ILE A 53 4.20 -8.32 4.99
CA ILE A 53 4.16 -6.88 4.72
C ILE A 53 4.29 -6.07 6.03
N ALA A 54 3.59 -6.48 7.08
CA ALA A 54 3.70 -5.86 8.39
C ALA A 54 5.11 -6.06 8.99
N GLY A 55 5.67 -7.26 8.86
CA GLY A 55 7.03 -7.58 9.31
C GLY A 55 8.10 -6.75 8.59
N MET A 56 8.00 -6.62 7.27
CA MET A 56 8.83 -5.73 6.45
C MET A 56 8.73 -4.28 6.95
N THR A 57 7.51 -3.78 7.14
CA THR A 57 7.29 -2.39 7.58
C THR A 57 7.92 -2.13 8.96
N MET A 58 7.72 -3.04 9.92
CA MET A 58 8.29 -2.92 11.26
C MET A 58 9.82 -3.02 11.25
N ALA A 59 10.38 -3.96 10.49
CA ALA A 59 11.83 -4.13 10.35
C ALA A 59 12.51 -2.86 9.84
N HIS A 60 11.84 -2.08 8.99
CA HIS A 60 12.35 -0.83 8.43
C HIS A 60 11.83 0.44 9.13
N GLN A 61 11.11 0.30 10.25
CA GLN A 61 10.53 1.43 11.00
C GLN A 61 9.66 2.36 10.13
N GLY A 62 9.04 1.79 9.09
CA GLY A 62 8.27 2.53 8.10
C GLY A 62 6.82 2.80 8.51
N THR A 63 6.09 3.44 7.61
CA THR A 63 4.63 3.57 7.66
C THR A 63 4.05 2.77 6.49
N LEU A 64 3.13 1.85 6.78
CA LEU A 64 2.44 1.09 5.75
C LEU A 64 1.26 1.91 5.22
N VAL A 65 1.33 2.25 3.93
CA VAL A 65 0.24 2.88 3.18
C VAL A 65 -0.62 1.77 2.58
N THR A 66 -1.90 1.70 2.96
CA THR A 66 -2.77 0.56 2.56
C THR A 66 -4.23 0.97 2.36
N ASN A 67 -4.94 0.21 1.52
CA ASN A 67 -6.41 0.25 1.44
C ASN A 67 -7.07 -0.85 2.31
N ASN A 68 -6.27 -1.74 2.92
CA ASN A 68 -6.73 -2.82 3.82
C ASN A 68 -6.48 -2.49 5.30
N ALA A 69 -6.69 -1.24 5.71
CA ALA A 69 -6.39 -0.78 7.07
C ALA A 69 -7.09 -1.62 8.17
N LYS A 70 -8.26 -2.21 7.87
CA LYS A 70 -9.02 -3.03 8.81
C LYS A 70 -8.23 -4.25 9.31
N GLU A 71 -7.46 -4.92 8.45
CA GLU A 71 -6.62 -6.05 8.87
C GLU A 71 -5.39 -5.55 9.62
N PHE A 72 -4.66 -4.59 9.05
CA PHE A 72 -3.41 -4.11 9.62
C PHE A 72 -3.56 -3.40 10.96
N ASN A 73 -4.72 -2.81 11.26
CA ASN A 73 -5.04 -2.23 12.58
C ASN A 73 -4.93 -3.25 13.74
N ARG A 74 -4.88 -4.56 13.46
CA ARG A 74 -4.68 -5.61 14.49
C ARG A 74 -3.22 -5.73 14.91
N VAL A 75 -2.28 -5.27 14.10
CA VAL A 75 -0.84 -5.31 14.40
C VAL A 75 -0.50 -4.15 15.32
N SER A 76 0.01 -4.45 16.51
CA SER A 76 0.39 -3.41 17.47
C SER A 76 1.64 -2.68 16.97
N GLU A 77 1.72 -1.37 17.24
CA GLU A 77 2.87 -0.50 16.91
C GLU A 77 3.14 -0.30 15.40
N LEU A 78 2.37 -0.93 14.52
CA LEU A 78 2.44 -0.71 13.08
C LEU A 78 1.90 0.69 12.74
N LYS A 79 2.75 1.55 12.18
CA LYS A 79 2.33 2.85 11.67
C LYS A 79 1.55 2.65 10.37
N LEU A 80 0.34 3.20 10.31
CA LEU A 80 -0.56 3.07 9.16
C LEU A 80 -0.96 4.43 8.60
N ASP A 81 -1.02 4.50 7.27
CA ASP A 81 -1.71 5.55 6.55
C ASP A 81 -2.65 4.92 5.51
N VAL A 82 -3.75 5.60 5.20
CA VAL A 82 -4.82 5.07 4.34
C VAL A 82 -4.83 5.75 2.99
N VAL A 83 -4.85 4.94 1.93
CA VAL A 83 -5.06 5.50 0.58
C VAL A 83 -6.50 5.95 0.46
N LEU A 84 -6.70 7.26 0.23
CA LEU A 84 -8.02 7.79 -0.02
C LEU A 84 -8.51 7.38 -1.40
N LYS A 85 -9.76 6.90 -1.47
CA LYS A 85 -10.45 6.74 -2.76
C LYS A 85 -10.48 8.09 -3.47
N LYS A 86 -10.34 8.09 -4.80
CA LYS A 86 -10.31 9.31 -5.63
C LYS A 86 -11.45 10.30 -5.30
N SER A 87 -12.65 9.79 -5.04
CA SER A 87 -13.82 10.60 -4.61
C SER A 87 -13.65 11.22 -3.22
N ALA A 88 -13.15 10.45 -2.25
CA ALA A 88 -12.86 10.94 -0.90
C ALA A 88 -11.70 11.94 -0.90
N ALA A 89 -10.65 11.69 -1.68
CA ALA A 89 -9.52 12.60 -1.85
C ALA A 89 -9.98 13.95 -2.45
N ARG A 90 -10.83 13.92 -3.48
CA ARG A 90 -11.42 15.13 -4.09
C ARG A 90 -12.25 15.92 -3.09
N LYS A 91 -13.14 15.24 -2.35
CA LYS A 91 -13.97 15.89 -1.33
C LYS A 91 -13.10 16.54 -0.24
N MET A 92 -12.13 15.81 0.27
CA MET A 92 -11.19 16.34 1.28
C MET A 92 -10.39 17.53 0.74
N ALA A 93 -9.91 17.46 -0.50
CA ALA A 93 -9.16 18.56 -1.11
C ALA A 93 -10.03 19.82 -1.27
N GLN A 94 -11.29 19.66 -1.66
CA GLN A 94 -12.25 20.75 -1.79
C GLN A 94 -12.63 21.37 -0.43
N GLU A 95 -12.62 20.58 0.65
CA GLU A 95 -12.87 21.06 2.02
C GLU A 95 -11.65 21.75 2.63
N LYS A 96 -10.44 21.20 2.43
CA LYS A 96 -9.20 21.73 3.04
C LYS A 96 -8.59 22.92 2.29
N TRP A 97 -8.78 23.00 0.98
CA TRP A 97 -8.21 24.05 0.11
C TRP A 97 -9.28 24.56 -0.87
N PRO A 98 -10.32 25.25 -0.38
CA PRO A 98 -11.45 25.68 -1.22
C PRO A 98 -11.06 26.71 -2.29
N GLU A 99 -9.97 27.45 -2.09
CA GLU A 99 -9.43 28.43 -3.04
C GLU A 99 -8.69 27.82 -4.24
N ILE A 100 -8.31 26.53 -4.16
CA ILE A 100 -7.61 25.84 -5.25
C ILE A 100 -8.65 25.23 -6.20
N GLN A 101 -8.80 25.83 -7.39
CA GLN A 101 -9.59 25.23 -8.46
C GLN A 101 -8.85 24.02 -9.06
N PHE A 102 -9.16 22.83 -8.57
CA PHE A 102 -8.71 21.59 -9.19
C PHE A 102 -9.39 21.40 -10.54
N HIS A 103 -8.77 21.87 -11.62
CA HIS A 103 -9.24 21.54 -12.96
C HIS A 103 -9.13 20.02 -13.15
N ALA A 104 -10.27 19.37 -13.37
CA ALA A 104 -10.28 17.97 -13.75
C ALA A 104 -9.41 17.83 -15.00
N THR A 105 -8.24 17.21 -14.86
CA THR A 105 -7.42 16.81 -16.01
C THR A 105 -8.33 15.95 -16.86
N ARG A 106 -8.74 16.48 -18.02
CA ARG A 106 -9.51 15.74 -19.01
C ARG A 106 -8.73 14.47 -19.28
N GLU A 107 -9.38 13.34 -19.03
CA GLU A 107 -8.92 12.05 -19.53
C GLU A 107 -8.81 12.23 -21.04
N HIS A 108 -7.58 12.34 -21.55
CA HIS A 108 -7.35 12.29 -22.98
C HIS A 108 -7.71 10.86 -23.38
N GLY A 109 -8.97 10.70 -23.81
CA GLY A 109 -9.38 9.54 -24.59
C GLY A 109 -8.48 9.50 -25.81
N VAL A 110 -7.73 8.40 -25.92
CA VAL A 110 -7.03 8.06 -27.14
C VAL A 110 -8.11 7.60 -28.11
N GLU A 111 -8.66 8.53 -28.88
CA GLU A 111 -9.27 8.22 -30.17
C GLU A 111 -8.16 8.32 -31.22
N GLY A 112 -7.84 7.17 -31.81
CA GLY A 112 -6.87 6.99 -32.88
C GLY A 112 -6.77 5.52 -33.25
#